data_AF-A0A8H3CTT3-F1
#
_entry.id   AF-A0A8H3CTT3-F1
#
_cell.length_a   1.000
_cell.length_b   1.000
_cell.length_c   1.000
_cell.angle_alpha   90.00
_cell.angle_beta   90.00
_cell.angle_gamma   90.00
#
_symmetry.space_group_name_H-M   'P 1'
#
loop_
_entity.id
_entity.type
_entity.pdbx_description
1 polymer ?
#
loop_
_entity_poly.entity_id
_entity_poly.type
_entity_poly.pdbx_seq_one_letter_code
_entity_poly.pdbx_strand_id
1 'polypeptide(L)'
;MFTTGNSAGSATRTSARSIRDGAAHRESSFTGSGLSPGNNASYVTSAEDLATRPEEFMDWAREVKLDPIIKETVPEAAVFNRIRDLQRASKVFPRWCRTPNSSKFGSISTSHYKWRDRLCSALREQKCDLQDDQDLSLPCALAFVFQACCRHAEVFSSNRRRLASKRDMRTHIDCLMGLDGDMPMEYSTGRELRLPATASNKINAANYDFRVAASAFYTDSITDEDLILVHCVTAYAPIGCGENRMKIGIVSALYQKRVLGIQDQFVFGVFQFEEDFLQVVAGIWQFDEIKIYKVGNYSLRDSFSLSQFYLVLRGIKQLASVYLDQLMDSEKALLTAIETNLPANEWAPVERGLSLKLAALEEWDRDERVNAFLEGMRFESCDQK
;
A
#
# COMPACT_ATOMS: atom_id res chain seq x y z
N MET A 1 -30.69 41.21 43.56
CA MET A 1 -30.33 41.24 45.00
C MET A 1 -29.79 39.86 45.35
N PHE A 2 -28.70 39.80 46.12
CA PHE A 2 -27.84 38.65 46.45
C PHE A 2 -26.74 38.25 45.45
N THR A 3 -25.56 38.79 45.74
CA THR A 3 -24.21 38.23 45.56
C THR A 3 -23.99 36.95 46.36
N THR A 4 -23.22 36.00 45.81
CA THR A 4 -22.02 35.39 46.45
C THR A 4 -21.34 34.44 45.45
N GLY A 5 -20.01 34.53 45.34
CA GLY A 5 -19.18 33.63 44.54
C GLY A 5 -18.72 32.38 45.29
N ASN A 6 -18.04 31.49 44.57
CA ASN A 6 -16.82 30.81 45.02
C ASN A 6 -16.17 29.98 43.89
N SER A 7 -14.97 30.43 43.52
CA SER A 7 -13.68 29.72 43.49
C SER A 7 -13.62 28.19 43.43
N ALA A 8 -12.81 27.75 42.46
CA ALA A 8 -11.79 26.69 42.49
C ALA A 8 -12.15 25.21 42.72
N GLY A 9 -11.81 24.40 41.72
CA GLY A 9 -11.73 22.95 41.80
C GLY A 9 -11.16 22.34 40.52
N SER A 10 -9.93 22.72 40.14
CA SER A 10 -9.17 22.08 39.06
C SER A 10 -8.59 20.76 39.59
N ALA A 11 -9.03 19.63 39.03
CA ALA A 11 -8.45 18.31 39.28
C ALA A 11 -7.90 17.73 37.97
N THR A 12 -6.64 18.08 37.69
CA THR A 12 -5.82 17.47 36.65
C THR A 12 -5.44 16.05 37.09
N ARG A 13 -6.09 15.03 36.52
CA ARG A 13 -5.64 13.63 36.65
C ARG A 13 -4.59 13.34 35.58
N THR A 14 -3.33 13.55 35.94
CA THR A 14 -2.17 13.13 35.15
C THR A 14 -1.93 11.64 35.39
N SER A 15 -2.43 10.78 34.49
CA SER A 15 -2.09 9.36 34.49
C SER A 15 -0.76 9.16 33.78
N ALA A 16 0.33 9.14 34.56
CA ALA A 16 1.66 8.78 34.08
C ALA A 16 1.72 7.29 33.75
N ARG A 17 1.63 6.95 32.46
CA ARG A 17 1.92 5.60 31.97
C ARG A 17 3.42 5.52 31.71
N SER A 18 4.13 4.90 32.65
CA SER A 18 5.54 4.53 32.54
C SER A 18 5.72 3.54 31.39
N ILE A 19 6.35 3.98 30.31
CA ILE A 19 6.79 3.11 29.21
C ILE A 19 8.27 2.85 29.45
N ARG A 20 8.59 1.59 29.78
CA ARG A 20 9.96 1.07 29.85
C ARG A 20 10.50 0.98 28.42
N ASP A 21 11.41 1.88 28.07
CA ASP A 21 12.27 1.74 26.90
C ASP A 21 13.37 0.71 27.21
N GLY A 22 13.22 -0.49 26.65
CA GLY A 22 14.25 -1.53 26.64
C GLY A 22 15.10 -1.44 25.37
N ALA A 23 16.02 -0.47 25.32
CA ALA A 23 17.06 -0.44 24.28
C ALA A 23 18.24 -1.32 24.72
N ALA A 24 18.18 -2.61 24.40
CA ALA A 24 19.31 -3.52 24.58
C ALA A 24 20.33 -3.29 23.45
N HIS A 25 21.36 -2.50 23.74
CA HIS A 25 22.60 -2.49 22.97
C HIS A 25 23.28 -3.86 23.09
N ARG A 26 23.32 -4.61 21.98
CA ARG A 26 24.04 -5.88 21.88
C ARG A 26 25.39 -5.61 21.22
N GLU A 27 26.40 -5.30 22.02
CA GLU A 27 27.80 -5.32 21.58
C GLU A 27 28.28 -6.77 21.55
N SER A 28 28.56 -7.29 20.35
CA SER A 28 29.19 -8.60 20.17
C SER A 28 30.69 -8.43 19.93
N SER A 29 31.48 -8.50 21.00
CA SER A 29 32.92 -8.74 20.90
C SER A 29 33.16 -10.26 20.88
N PHE A 30 33.43 -10.81 19.70
CA PHE A 30 33.89 -12.20 19.54
C PHE A 30 35.32 -12.19 19.00
N THR A 31 36.27 -12.52 19.87
CA THR A 31 37.65 -12.87 19.52
C THR A 31 37.83 -14.36 19.74
N GLY A 32 38.12 -15.14 18.69
CA GLY A 32 38.47 -16.54 18.85
C GLY A 32 38.52 -17.38 17.56
N SER A 33 39.73 -17.48 17.00
CA SER A 33 40.35 -18.58 16.23
C SER A 33 39.51 -19.48 15.29
N GLY A 34 39.82 -19.37 13.99
CA GLY A 34 40.62 -20.40 13.31
C GLY A 34 39.93 -21.72 12.92
N LEU A 35 38.93 -21.67 12.06
CA LEU A 35 38.53 -22.79 11.18
C LEU A 35 38.11 -22.20 9.82
N SER A 36 38.56 -22.80 8.71
CA SER A 36 38.26 -22.35 7.34
C SER A 36 36.76 -22.12 7.17
N PRO A 37 36.33 -20.93 6.74
CA PRO A 37 34.92 -20.63 6.59
C PRO A 37 34.39 -21.42 5.40
N GLY A 38 33.68 -22.52 5.68
CA GLY A 38 32.72 -23.02 4.70
C GLY A 38 31.83 -21.85 4.30
N ASN A 39 31.65 -21.64 3.00
CA ASN A 39 30.77 -20.61 2.46
C ASN A 39 29.36 -20.82 3.03
N ASN A 40 29.08 -20.18 4.17
CA ASN A 40 27.75 -20.03 4.71
C ASN A 40 27.03 -19.08 3.76
N ALA A 41 26.50 -19.62 2.67
CA ALA A 41 25.63 -18.89 1.78
C ALA A 41 24.50 -18.31 2.64
N SER A 42 24.50 -16.99 2.79
CA SER A 42 23.48 -16.28 3.57
C SER A 42 22.15 -16.46 2.85
N TYR A 43 21.30 -17.35 3.37
CA TYR A 43 19.95 -17.60 2.86
C TYR A 43 19.10 -16.35 3.07
N VAL A 44 18.37 -15.96 2.04
CA VAL A 44 17.40 -14.87 2.12
C VAL A 44 16.13 -15.45 2.77
N THR A 45 15.90 -15.09 4.02
CA THR A 45 14.79 -15.64 4.82
C THR A 45 13.51 -14.81 4.73
N SER A 46 13.56 -13.62 4.13
CA SER A 46 12.42 -12.71 4.10
C SER A 46 12.42 -11.77 2.89
N ALA A 47 11.25 -11.21 2.56
CA ALA A 47 11.13 -10.25 1.46
C ALA A 47 11.82 -8.91 1.76
N GLU A 48 11.95 -8.51 3.04
CA GLU A 48 12.75 -7.35 3.42
C GLU A 48 14.23 -7.59 3.21
N ASP A 49 14.73 -8.75 3.62
CA ASP A 49 16.11 -9.12 3.36
C ASP A 49 16.36 -9.12 1.85
N LEU A 50 15.46 -9.74 1.06
CA LEU A 50 15.51 -9.73 -0.40
C LEU A 50 15.55 -8.30 -0.96
N ALA A 51 14.66 -7.42 -0.50
CA ALA A 51 14.58 -6.06 -1.00
C ALA A 51 15.84 -5.22 -0.72
N THR A 52 16.59 -5.57 0.33
CA THR A 52 17.85 -4.90 0.70
C THR A 52 19.09 -5.47 0.00
N ARG A 53 18.94 -6.55 -0.76
CA ARG A 53 20.01 -7.32 -1.41
C ARG A 53 19.84 -7.25 -2.94
N PRO A 54 20.45 -6.24 -3.62
CA PRO A 54 20.13 -5.93 -5.02
C PRO A 54 20.42 -7.07 -5.99
N GLU A 55 21.51 -7.82 -5.80
CA GLU A 55 21.88 -8.93 -6.68
C GLU A 55 20.88 -10.07 -6.57
N GLU A 56 20.54 -10.46 -5.35
CA GLU A 56 19.57 -11.51 -5.04
C GLU A 56 18.14 -11.10 -5.47
N PHE A 57 17.79 -9.83 -5.31
CA PHE A 57 16.53 -9.28 -5.84
C PHE A 57 16.47 -9.39 -7.36
N MET A 58 17.56 -9.11 -8.08
CA MET A 58 17.58 -9.20 -9.55
C MET A 58 17.49 -10.64 -10.05
N ASP A 59 18.11 -11.59 -9.36
CA ASP A 59 17.96 -13.01 -9.65
C ASP A 59 16.53 -13.48 -9.39
N TRP A 60 15.95 -13.11 -8.23
CA TRP A 60 14.54 -13.36 -7.93
C TRP A 60 13.61 -12.76 -8.98
N ALA A 61 13.82 -11.50 -9.36
CA ALA A 61 13.01 -10.79 -10.36
C ALA A 61 13.02 -11.53 -11.69
N ARG A 62 14.18 -12.04 -12.12
CA ARG A 62 14.30 -12.85 -13.35
C ARG A 62 13.49 -14.15 -13.26
N GLU A 63 13.53 -14.84 -12.12
CA GLU A 63 12.80 -16.11 -11.93
C GLU A 63 11.28 -15.90 -11.93
N VAL A 64 10.80 -14.81 -11.34
CA VAL A 64 9.37 -14.45 -11.29
C VAL A 64 8.92 -13.63 -12.51
N LYS A 65 9.78 -13.52 -13.52
CA LYS A 65 9.54 -12.79 -14.78
C LYS A 65 9.15 -11.32 -14.58
N LEU A 66 9.71 -10.66 -13.57
CA LEU A 66 9.58 -9.23 -13.34
C LEU A 66 10.64 -8.46 -14.14
N ASP A 67 10.19 -7.54 -15.01
CA ASP A 67 11.05 -6.49 -15.54
C ASP A 67 11.38 -5.50 -14.41
N PRO A 68 12.64 -5.43 -13.95
CA PRO A 68 13.00 -4.60 -12.80
C PRO A 68 13.00 -3.11 -13.14
N ILE A 69 12.87 -2.72 -14.41
CA ILE A 69 12.93 -1.32 -14.83
C ILE A 69 11.51 -0.74 -14.84
N ILE A 70 11.28 0.28 -14.01
CA ILE A 70 10.06 1.09 -14.08
C ILE A 70 10.05 1.86 -15.40
N LYS A 71 9.09 1.58 -16.27
CA LYS A 71 8.93 2.26 -17.55
C LYS A 71 8.33 3.65 -17.34
N GLU A 72 9.04 4.66 -17.81
CA GLU A 72 8.60 6.06 -17.75
C GLU A 72 7.48 6.37 -18.74
N THR A 73 7.43 5.65 -19.87
CA THR A 73 6.41 5.85 -20.91
C THR A 73 5.34 4.77 -20.86
N VAL A 74 4.09 5.21 -20.76
CA VAL A 74 2.90 4.35 -20.79
C VAL A 74 2.55 4.02 -22.26
N PRO A 75 2.46 2.73 -22.67
CA PRO A 75 2.17 2.37 -24.07
C PRO A 75 0.77 2.79 -24.52
N GLU A 76 0.60 3.16 -25.79
CA GLU A 76 -0.69 3.67 -26.34
C GLU A 76 -1.82 2.62 -26.44
N ALA A 77 -1.57 1.34 -26.15
CA ALA A 77 -2.60 0.31 -26.22
C ALA A 77 -3.76 0.59 -25.24
N ALA A 78 -4.97 0.17 -25.61
CA ALA A 78 -6.21 0.52 -24.91
C ALA A 78 -6.25 0.08 -23.44
N VAL A 79 -5.62 -1.05 -23.09
CA VAL A 79 -5.52 -1.52 -21.69
C VAL A 79 -4.88 -0.45 -20.79
N PHE A 80 -3.93 0.32 -21.30
CA PHE A 80 -3.26 1.38 -20.55
C PHE A 80 -4.04 2.70 -20.46
N ASN A 81 -5.25 2.78 -21.02
CA ASN A 81 -6.11 3.95 -20.85
C ASN A 81 -6.38 4.23 -19.37
N ARG A 82 -6.51 3.19 -18.53
CA ARG A 82 -6.68 3.35 -17.09
C ARG A 82 -5.57 4.19 -16.45
N ILE A 83 -4.31 3.95 -16.78
CA ILE A 83 -3.17 4.74 -16.27
C ILE A 83 -3.24 6.18 -16.79
N ARG A 84 -3.48 6.37 -18.10
CA ARG A 84 -3.58 7.70 -18.70
C ARG A 84 -4.75 8.51 -18.11
N ASP A 85 -5.86 7.86 -17.83
CA ASP A 85 -7.04 8.47 -17.22
C ASP A 85 -6.74 8.90 -15.79
N LEU A 86 -6.04 8.09 -14.99
CA LEU A 86 -5.55 8.50 -13.67
C LEU A 86 -4.60 9.72 -13.75
N GLN A 87 -3.67 9.72 -14.70
CA GLN A 87 -2.74 10.83 -14.94
C GLN A 87 -3.45 12.12 -15.38
N ARG A 88 -4.55 12.00 -16.12
CA ARG A 88 -5.37 13.14 -16.54
C ARG A 88 -6.22 13.64 -15.36
N ALA A 89 -6.90 12.74 -14.67
CA ALA A 89 -7.77 13.05 -13.54
C ALA A 89 -7.00 13.75 -12.40
N SER A 90 -5.73 13.39 -12.17
CA SER A 90 -4.90 14.05 -11.15
C SER A 90 -4.54 15.50 -11.45
N LYS A 91 -4.86 16.00 -12.64
CA LYS A 91 -4.68 17.40 -13.05
C LYS A 91 -5.99 18.18 -13.08
N VAL A 92 -7.11 17.53 -12.77
CA VAL A 92 -8.43 18.15 -12.71
C VAL A 92 -8.74 18.53 -11.27
N PHE A 93 -8.88 19.82 -11.02
CA PHE A 93 -9.18 20.34 -9.68
C PHE A 93 -10.56 20.98 -9.63
N PRO A 94 -11.24 20.95 -8.47
CA PRO A 94 -12.47 21.70 -8.32
C PRO A 94 -12.22 23.22 -8.38
N ARG A 95 -13.10 23.99 -9.02
CA ARG A 95 -12.95 25.46 -9.15
C ARG A 95 -12.75 26.17 -7.80
N TRP A 96 -13.40 25.66 -6.76
CA TRP A 96 -13.31 26.24 -5.43
C TRP A 96 -11.89 26.20 -4.84
N CYS A 97 -11.01 25.30 -5.29
CA CYS A 97 -9.62 25.21 -4.84
C CYS A 97 -8.77 26.41 -5.28
N ARG A 98 -9.19 27.21 -6.27
CA ARG A 98 -8.51 28.47 -6.64
C ARG A 98 -8.82 29.65 -5.73
N THR A 99 -9.84 29.53 -4.88
CA THR A 99 -10.34 30.62 -4.06
C THR A 99 -9.97 30.36 -2.59
N PRO A 100 -8.97 31.06 -2.03
CA PRO A 100 -8.51 30.83 -0.64
C PRO A 100 -9.61 30.98 0.40
N ASN A 101 -10.63 31.80 0.10
CA ASN A 101 -11.77 32.09 0.97
C ASN A 101 -12.97 31.16 0.72
N SER A 102 -12.79 30.08 -0.04
CA SER A 102 -13.84 29.08 -0.22
C SER A 102 -14.26 28.47 1.12
N SER A 103 -15.57 28.36 1.35
CA SER A 103 -16.12 27.71 2.55
C SER A 103 -15.70 26.24 2.68
N LYS A 104 -15.31 25.59 1.57
CA LYS A 104 -14.79 24.22 1.55
C LYS A 104 -13.45 24.08 2.31
N PHE A 105 -12.70 25.17 2.49
CA PHE A 105 -11.52 25.18 3.36
C PHE A 105 -11.85 25.41 4.84
N GLY A 106 -13.13 25.47 5.22
CA GLY A 106 -13.56 25.81 6.58
C GLY A 106 -13.10 24.84 7.67
N SER A 107 -12.79 23.58 7.34
CA SER A 107 -12.26 22.58 8.27
C SER A 107 -10.75 22.70 8.50
N ILE A 108 -10.05 23.55 7.76
CA ILE A 108 -8.59 23.63 7.79
C ILE A 108 -8.13 24.60 8.86
N SER A 109 -7.27 24.12 9.77
CA SER A 109 -6.62 24.94 10.79
C SER A 109 -5.88 26.14 10.19
N THR A 110 -5.94 27.29 10.86
CA THR A 110 -5.23 28.53 10.48
C THR A 110 -3.73 28.33 10.34
N SER A 111 -3.14 27.41 11.11
CA SER A 111 -1.72 27.03 11.01
C SER A 111 -1.33 26.49 9.62
N HIS A 112 -2.30 26.00 8.84
CA HIS A 112 -2.08 25.40 7.53
C HIS A 112 -2.43 26.34 6.36
N TYR A 113 -2.85 27.59 6.62
CA TYR A 113 -3.25 28.52 5.56
C TYR A 113 -2.14 28.82 4.56
N LYS A 114 -0.87 28.81 4.99
CA LYS A 114 0.28 28.92 4.08
C LYS A 114 0.26 27.86 2.97
N TRP A 115 -0.12 26.63 3.28
CA TRP A 115 -0.17 25.53 2.30
C TRP A 115 -1.41 25.62 1.41
N ARG A 116 -2.55 26.02 1.97
CA ARG A 116 -3.74 26.39 1.18
C ARG A 116 -3.41 27.47 0.16
N ASP A 117 -2.77 28.55 0.58
CA ASP A 117 -2.46 29.69 -0.28
C ASP A 117 -1.46 29.30 -1.38
N ARG A 118 -0.48 28.45 -1.05
CA ARG A 118 0.42 27.84 -2.04
C ARG A 118 -0.32 27.01 -3.08
N LEU A 119 -1.23 26.13 -2.65
CA LEU A 119 -2.08 25.36 -3.58
C LEU A 119 -2.90 26.30 -4.48
N CYS A 120 -3.59 27.30 -3.90
CA CYS A 120 -4.42 28.24 -4.65
C CYS A 120 -3.60 29.03 -5.68
N SER A 121 -2.40 29.49 -5.31
CA SER A 121 -1.50 30.20 -6.21
C SER A 121 -0.98 29.30 -7.33
N ALA A 122 -0.52 28.09 -7.00
CA ALA A 122 -0.08 27.11 -8.00
C ALA A 122 -1.19 26.78 -9.00
N LEU A 123 -2.44 26.63 -8.54
CA LEU A 123 -3.59 26.39 -9.42
C LEU A 123 -3.93 27.57 -10.34
N ARG A 124 -3.57 28.80 -9.98
CA ARG A 124 -3.75 29.99 -10.84
C ARG A 124 -2.65 30.11 -11.88
N GLU A 125 -1.44 29.69 -11.54
CA GLU A 125 -0.25 29.80 -12.39
C GLU A 125 -0.13 28.63 -13.38
N GLN A 126 -0.51 27.43 -12.96
CA GLN A 126 -0.39 26.22 -13.78
C GLN A 126 -1.62 25.97 -14.66
N LYS A 127 -1.39 25.42 -15.85
CA LYS A 127 -2.43 24.89 -16.74
C LYS A 127 -3.01 23.60 -16.14
N CYS A 128 -3.95 23.76 -15.22
CA CYS A 128 -4.79 22.69 -14.70
C CYS A 128 -6.23 22.88 -15.19
N ASP A 129 -6.90 21.78 -15.45
CA ASP A 129 -8.32 21.79 -15.80
C ASP A 129 -9.12 22.01 -14.53
N LEU A 130 -10.15 22.84 -14.62
CA LEU A 130 -11.06 23.06 -13.50
C LEU A 130 -12.46 22.57 -13.82
N GLN A 131 -13.05 21.87 -12.85
CA GLN A 131 -14.42 21.40 -12.93
C GLN A 131 -15.23 21.86 -11.72
N ASP A 132 -16.56 21.92 -11.90
CA ASP A 132 -17.48 22.04 -10.79
C ASP A 132 -17.63 20.65 -10.16
N ASP A 133 -16.66 20.27 -9.33
CA ASP A 133 -16.67 18.95 -8.69
C ASP A 133 -17.46 19.00 -7.38
N GLN A 134 -18.21 17.92 -7.15
CA GLN A 134 -18.95 17.62 -5.93
C GLN A 134 -18.16 16.68 -5.01
N ASP A 135 -16.87 16.44 -5.25
CA ASP A 135 -16.05 15.62 -4.36
C ASP A 135 -16.13 16.10 -2.91
N LEU A 136 -16.94 15.38 -2.13
CA LEU A 136 -17.20 15.65 -0.73
C LEU A 136 -15.99 15.27 0.14
N SER A 137 -15.13 14.39 -0.36
CA SER A 137 -13.97 13.88 0.36
C SER A 137 -12.73 14.76 0.19
N LEU A 138 -12.59 15.48 -0.93
CA LEU A 138 -11.43 16.34 -1.18
C LEU A 138 -11.19 17.40 -0.09
N PRO A 139 -12.20 18.15 0.43
CA PRO A 139 -11.98 19.08 1.53
C PRO A 139 -11.33 18.44 2.77
N CYS A 140 -11.74 17.23 3.13
CA CYS A 140 -11.16 16.47 4.23
C CYS A 140 -9.73 16.03 3.88
N ALA A 141 -9.52 15.51 2.68
CA ALA A 141 -8.21 15.09 2.20
C ALA A 141 -7.18 16.23 2.18
N LEU A 142 -7.58 17.43 1.78
CA LEU A 142 -6.69 18.59 1.76
C LEU A 142 -6.18 18.96 3.16
N ALA A 143 -6.95 18.69 4.22
CA ALA A 143 -6.47 18.88 5.59
C ALA A 143 -5.28 17.95 5.90
N PHE A 144 -5.36 16.69 5.49
CA PHE A 144 -4.26 15.71 5.62
C PHE A 144 -3.07 16.04 4.72
N VAL A 145 -3.33 16.47 3.48
CA VAL A 145 -2.28 16.96 2.56
C VAL A 145 -1.50 18.11 3.20
N PHE A 146 -2.18 19.11 3.76
CA PHE A 146 -1.50 20.26 4.35
C PHE A 146 -0.78 19.92 5.64
N GLN A 147 -1.32 19.00 6.45
CA GLN A 147 -0.60 18.46 7.60
C GLN A 147 0.66 17.72 7.18
N ALA A 148 0.60 16.87 6.16
CA ALA A 148 1.75 16.16 5.62
C ALA A 148 2.84 17.15 5.16
N CYS A 149 2.47 18.16 4.37
CA CYS A 149 3.41 19.20 3.93
C CYS A 149 4.01 19.98 5.11
N CYS A 150 3.20 20.31 6.12
CA CYS A 150 3.67 21.04 7.31
C CYS A 150 4.69 20.21 8.10
N ARG A 151 4.35 18.95 8.41
CA ARG A 151 5.26 18.04 9.13
C ARG A 151 6.54 17.78 8.36
N HIS A 152 6.43 17.56 7.07
CA HIS A 152 7.60 17.36 6.22
C HIS A 152 8.52 18.60 6.27
N ALA A 153 7.96 19.81 6.13
CA ALA A 153 8.75 21.05 6.25
C ALA A 153 9.41 21.23 7.63
N GLU A 154 8.74 20.85 8.73
CA GLU A 154 9.28 20.88 10.09
C GLU A 154 10.46 19.92 10.28
N VAL A 155 10.34 18.68 9.81
CA VAL A 155 11.41 17.68 9.86
C VAL A 155 12.65 18.17 9.11
N PHE A 156 12.45 18.80 7.95
CA PHE A 156 13.55 19.35 7.17
C PHE A 156 14.19 20.60 7.78
N SER A 157 13.39 21.50 8.35
CA SER A 157 13.87 22.76 8.90
C SER A 157 14.58 22.60 10.24
N SER A 158 14.20 21.61 11.05
CA SER A 158 14.73 21.41 12.40
C SER A 158 16.08 20.67 12.43
N ASN A 159 16.64 20.29 11.28
CA ASN A 159 17.79 19.39 11.16
C ASN A 159 17.62 18.06 11.96
N ARG A 160 16.38 17.77 12.42
CA ARG A 160 15.99 16.59 13.17
C ARG A 160 15.73 15.39 12.25
N ARG A 161 16.40 15.32 11.10
CA ARG A 161 16.26 14.20 10.15
C ARG A 161 16.49 12.85 10.84
N ARG A 162 17.34 12.82 11.88
CA ARG A 162 17.65 11.61 12.66
C ARG A 162 16.67 11.31 13.79
N LEU A 163 15.80 12.25 14.16
CA LEU A 163 14.92 12.15 15.33
C LEU A 163 13.44 11.99 14.97
N ALA A 164 13.02 12.41 13.77
CA ALA A 164 11.66 12.13 13.32
C ALA A 164 11.51 10.63 13.11
N SER A 165 10.59 10.00 13.85
CA SER A 165 10.35 8.58 13.66
C SER A 165 9.75 8.38 12.26
N LYS A 166 10.11 7.29 11.56
CA LYS A 166 9.49 6.95 10.26
C LYS A 166 7.96 6.96 10.34
N ARG A 167 7.42 6.58 11.50
CA ARG A 167 6.00 6.58 11.80
C ARG A 167 5.40 7.99 11.71
N ASP A 168 6.09 9.02 12.17
CA ASP A 168 5.58 10.41 12.17
C ASP A 168 5.37 10.94 10.75
N MET A 169 6.34 10.70 9.84
CA MET A 169 6.19 11.10 8.43
C MET A 169 5.09 10.29 7.74
N ARG A 170 4.99 8.99 8.05
CA ARG A 170 4.06 8.08 7.39
C ARG A 170 2.62 8.30 7.82
N THR A 171 2.36 8.71 9.06
CA THR A 171 1.00 8.76 9.63
C THR A 171 0.04 9.56 8.76
N HIS A 172 0.46 10.70 8.20
CA HIS A 172 -0.42 11.50 7.35
C HIS A 172 -0.66 10.88 5.97
N ILE A 173 0.32 10.16 5.44
CA ILE A 173 0.16 9.46 4.15
C ILE A 173 -0.71 8.21 4.36
N ASP A 174 -0.52 7.48 5.46
CA ASP A 174 -1.41 6.40 5.90
C ASP A 174 -2.85 6.90 6.04
N CYS A 175 -3.06 8.10 6.61
CA CYS A 175 -4.39 8.71 6.66
C CYS A 175 -4.95 8.96 5.26
N LEU A 176 -4.16 9.49 4.32
CA LEU A 176 -4.62 9.68 2.92
C LEU A 176 -4.97 8.35 2.24
N MET A 177 -4.19 7.29 2.47
CA MET A 177 -4.46 5.96 1.95
C MET A 177 -5.73 5.36 2.56
N GLY A 178 -5.95 5.56 3.86
CA GLY A 178 -7.12 5.10 4.61
C GLY A 178 -8.30 6.08 4.65
N LEU A 179 -8.27 7.17 3.85
CA LEU A 179 -9.43 8.03 3.71
C LEU A 179 -10.53 7.27 2.98
N ASP A 180 -11.44 6.70 3.75
CA ASP A 180 -12.57 5.95 3.22
C ASP A 180 -13.50 6.91 2.46
N GLY A 181 -13.73 6.58 1.20
CA GLY A 181 -15.03 6.86 0.59
C GLY A 181 -15.96 5.69 0.88
N ASP A 182 -17.19 5.71 0.37
CA ASP A 182 -18.13 4.57 0.40
C ASP A 182 -17.63 3.37 -0.47
N MET A 183 -16.34 3.09 -0.44
CA MET A 183 -15.62 2.21 -1.34
C MET A 183 -15.17 0.96 -0.58
N PRO A 184 -15.25 -0.23 -1.18
CA PRO A 184 -14.97 -1.52 -0.55
C PRO A 184 -13.46 -1.80 -0.35
N MET A 185 -12.62 -0.77 -0.26
CA MET A 185 -11.17 -0.93 -0.16
C MET A 185 -10.72 -0.74 1.29
N GLU A 186 -10.21 -1.81 1.91
CA GLU A 186 -9.60 -1.72 3.24
C GLU A 186 -8.11 -1.36 3.13
N TYR A 187 -7.69 -0.28 3.80
CA TYR A 187 -6.27 0.02 4.00
C TYR A 187 -5.75 -0.63 5.28
N SER A 188 -4.98 -1.70 5.10
CA SER A 188 -4.34 -2.43 6.20
C SER A 188 -2.83 -2.18 6.23
N THR A 189 -2.24 -2.01 7.42
CA THR A 189 -0.78 -1.94 7.57
C THR A 189 -0.24 -3.12 8.34
N GLY A 190 0.85 -3.71 7.87
CA GLY A 190 1.62 -4.68 8.63
C GLY A 190 1.20 -6.14 8.38
N ARG A 191 0.97 -6.54 7.12
CA ARG A 191 0.39 -7.83 6.73
C ARG A 191 1.41 -8.70 6.00
N GLU A 192 1.33 -10.01 6.18
CA GLU A 192 2.26 -10.89 5.48
C GLU A 192 1.82 -11.16 4.03
N LEU A 193 2.72 -11.02 3.04
CA LEU A 193 2.50 -11.50 1.68
C LEU A 193 3.29 -12.77 1.40
N ARG A 194 2.64 -13.69 0.67
CA ARG A 194 3.30 -14.85 0.08
C ARG A 194 4.02 -14.44 -1.20
N LEU A 195 5.19 -14.99 -1.42
CA LEU A 195 5.94 -14.80 -2.66
C LEU A 195 5.73 -16.01 -3.57
N PRO A 196 5.75 -15.80 -4.90
CA PRO A 196 5.72 -16.92 -5.83
C PRO A 196 6.94 -17.82 -5.62
N ALA A 197 6.75 -19.12 -5.83
CA ALA A 197 7.80 -20.12 -5.77
C ALA A 197 8.84 -19.84 -6.85
N THR A 198 10.11 -19.91 -6.45
CA THR A 198 11.27 -19.81 -7.33
C THR A 198 11.87 -21.19 -7.54
N ALA A 199 12.42 -21.45 -8.73
CA ALA A 199 13.07 -22.74 -9.01
C ALA A 199 14.38 -22.87 -8.22
N SER A 200 14.98 -21.73 -7.85
CA SER A 200 16.17 -21.68 -7.01
C SER A 200 15.83 -21.85 -5.53
N ASN A 201 16.32 -22.92 -4.92
CA ASN A 201 16.29 -23.15 -3.47
C ASN A 201 17.08 -22.09 -2.66
N LYS A 202 17.74 -21.12 -3.32
CA LYS A 202 18.49 -20.06 -2.64
C LYS A 202 17.57 -18.99 -2.04
N ILE A 203 16.33 -18.91 -2.51
CA ILE A 203 15.38 -17.85 -2.13
C ILE A 203 14.13 -18.50 -1.53
N ASN A 204 14.28 -19.07 -0.32
CA ASN A 204 13.15 -19.48 0.50
C ASN A 204 12.61 -18.28 1.28
N ALA A 205 12.14 -17.26 0.57
CA ALA A 205 11.49 -16.11 1.20
C ALA A 205 10.04 -16.46 1.54
N ALA A 206 9.86 -17.29 2.56
CA ALA A 206 8.55 -17.68 3.09
C ALA A 206 8.10 -16.64 4.13
N ASN A 207 7.13 -15.80 3.74
CA ASN A 207 6.44 -14.77 4.53
C ASN A 207 7.20 -13.45 4.77
N TYR A 208 6.48 -12.34 4.53
CA TYR A 208 6.96 -11.03 4.96
C TYR A 208 5.87 -9.98 5.16
N ASP A 209 6.09 -9.12 6.16
CA ASP A 209 5.36 -7.92 6.59
C ASP A 209 5.29 -6.77 5.53
N PHE A 210 4.46 -6.93 4.51
CA PHE A 210 4.07 -5.87 3.58
C PHE A 210 2.87 -5.07 4.08
N ARG A 211 2.86 -3.77 3.79
CA ARG A 211 1.73 -2.90 4.15
C ARG A 211 0.87 -2.68 2.91
N VAL A 212 -0.12 -3.55 2.67
CA VAL A 212 -1.49 -3.32 2.12
C VAL A 212 -2.13 -4.66 1.71
N ALA A 213 -3.48 -4.71 1.89
CA ALA A 213 -4.53 -5.63 1.39
C ALA A 213 -4.23 -7.13 1.44
N ALA A 214 -5.08 -7.88 2.13
CA ALA A 214 -4.86 -9.27 2.45
C ALA A 214 -5.07 -10.25 1.27
N SER A 215 -5.05 -11.54 1.60
CA SER A 215 -4.39 -12.66 0.90
C SER A 215 -5.35 -13.59 0.13
N ALA A 216 -4.78 -14.40 -0.77
CA ALA A 216 -5.24 -15.77 -1.02
C ALA A 216 -4.72 -16.70 0.11
N PHE A 217 -5.44 -16.79 1.25
CA PHE A 217 -5.28 -17.79 2.32
C PHE A 217 -4.31 -17.49 3.49
N TYR A 218 -4.62 -16.50 4.34
CA TYR A 218 -4.26 -16.58 5.78
C TYR A 218 -5.13 -15.67 6.65
N THR A 219 -5.75 -16.22 7.69
CA THR A 219 -6.24 -15.43 8.84
C THR A 219 -5.99 -16.16 10.17
N ASP A 220 -5.97 -15.36 11.24
CA ASP A 220 -6.27 -15.81 12.60
C ASP A 220 -7.31 -14.86 13.23
N SER A 221 -8.07 -14.07 12.44
CA SER A 221 -9.14 -13.16 12.94
C SER A 221 -9.92 -12.31 11.90
N ILE A 222 -9.82 -12.58 10.60
CA ILE A 222 -10.92 -12.24 9.66
C ILE A 222 -11.73 -13.54 9.59
N THR A 223 -13.06 -13.50 9.55
CA THR A 223 -13.84 -14.73 9.31
C THR A 223 -13.23 -15.41 8.08
N ASP A 224 -12.82 -16.67 8.23
CA ASP A 224 -11.82 -17.37 7.40
C ASP A 224 -12.27 -17.62 5.93
N GLU A 225 -13.28 -16.88 5.49
CA GLU A 225 -14.07 -17.07 4.29
C GLU A 225 -13.80 -15.96 3.27
N ASP A 226 -13.44 -14.72 3.65
CA ASP A 226 -13.35 -13.64 2.65
C ASP A 226 -12.11 -13.75 1.72
N LEU A 227 -12.35 -13.76 0.40
CA LEU A 227 -11.31 -13.61 -0.61
C LEU A 227 -10.81 -12.15 -0.63
N ILE A 228 -9.51 -11.95 -0.38
CA ILE A 228 -8.93 -10.61 -0.39
C ILE A 228 -7.92 -10.50 -1.53
N LEU A 229 -8.08 -9.45 -2.33
CA LEU A 229 -7.24 -9.16 -3.49
C LEU A 229 -6.45 -7.88 -3.29
N VAL A 230 -5.14 -8.00 -3.49
CA VAL A 230 -4.26 -6.85 -3.44
C VAL A 230 -4.43 -6.00 -4.69
N HIS A 231 -4.99 -4.80 -4.51
CA HIS A 231 -5.14 -3.82 -5.60
C HIS A 231 -4.05 -2.74 -5.61
N CYS A 232 -3.53 -2.40 -4.44
CA CYS A 232 -2.47 -1.40 -4.28
C CYS A 232 -1.48 -1.88 -3.22
N VAL A 233 -0.20 -1.54 -3.37
CA VAL A 233 0.86 -1.84 -2.39
C VAL A 233 1.51 -0.55 -1.98
N THR A 234 1.80 -0.38 -0.69
CA THR A 234 2.55 0.79 -0.20
C THR A 234 3.84 0.37 0.49
N ALA A 235 4.95 1.00 0.11
CA ALA A 235 6.25 0.74 0.71
C ALA A 235 6.92 2.03 1.17
N TYR A 236 7.06 2.18 2.48
CA TYR A 236 7.81 3.27 3.10
C TYR A 236 9.05 2.69 3.73
N ALA A 237 10.21 2.99 3.14
CA ALA A 237 11.47 2.50 3.64
C ALA A 237 12.53 3.60 3.59
N PRO A 238 13.50 3.60 4.54
CA PRO A 238 14.63 4.49 4.46
C PRO A 238 15.39 4.19 3.16
N ILE A 239 15.84 5.26 2.50
CA ILE A 239 16.56 5.34 1.22
C ILE A 239 16.96 3.98 0.60
N GLY A 240 16.47 3.72 -0.62
CA GLY A 240 17.03 2.70 -1.51
C GLY A 240 16.34 1.32 -1.50
N CYS A 241 15.53 0.99 -0.49
CA CYS A 241 14.82 -0.31 -0.45
C CYS A 241 13.31 -0.22 -0.66
N GLY A 242 12.71 0.99 -0.67
CA GLY A 242 11.27 1.18 -0.85
C GLY A 242 10.77 0.68 -2.21
N GLU A 243 11.55 0.91 -3.26
CA GLU A 243 11.24 0.47 -4.62
C GLU A 243 11.18 -1.06 -4.72
N ASN A 244 12.23 -1.76 -4.27
CA ASN A 244 12.27 -3.22 -4.33
C ASN A 244 11.15 -3.86 -3.50
N ARG A 245 10.87 -3.33 -2.30
CA ARG A 245 9.72 -3.78 -1.49
C ARG A 245 8.42 -3.62 -2.27
N MET A 246 8.16 -2.43 -2.83
CA MET A 246 6.96 -2.19 -3.63
C MET A 246 6.86 -3.19 -4.79
N LYS A 247 7.95 -3.44 -5.52
CA LYS A 247 7.98 -4.41 -6.63
C LYS A 247 7.63 -5.81 -6.17
N ILE A 248 8.19 -6.26 -5.04
CA ILE A 248 7.87 -7.58 -4.48
C ILE A 248 6.37 -7.71 -4.17
N GLY A 249 5.79 -6.69 -3.54
CA GLY A 249 4.36 -6.69 -3.27
C GLY A 249 3.50 -6.67 -4.54
N ILE A 250 3.89 -5.90 -5.56
CA ILE A 250 3.19 -5.90 -6.87
C ILE A 250 3.24 -7.29 -7.50
N VAL A 251 4.39 -7.97 -7.48
CA VAL A 251 4.52 -9.32 -8.03
C VAL A 251 3.58 -10.27 -7.30
N SER A 252 3.58 -10.29 -5.97
CA SER A 252 2.67 -11.13 -5.18
C SER A 252 1.20 -10.89 -5.59
N ALA A 253 0.77 -9.63 -5.64
CA ALA A 253 -0.59 -9.26 -6.05
C ALA A 253 -0.94 -9.69 -7.49
N LEU A 254 0.00 -9.56 -8.43
CA LEU A 254 -0.21 -9.95 -9.83
C LEU A 254 -0.28 -11.47 -10.00
N TYR A 255 0.46 -12.24 -9.19
CA TYR A 255 0.33 -13.70 -9.16
C TYR A 255 -1.05 -14.12 -8.61
N GLN A 256 -1.58 -13.44 -7.58
CA GLN A 256 -2.97 -13.67 -7.12
C GLN A 256 -3.95 -13.47 -8.29
N LYS A 257 -3.85 -12.35 -9.01
CA LYS A 257 -4.72 -12.05 -10.15
C LYS A 257 -4.54 -13.05 -11.31
N ARG A 258 -3.32 -13.53 -11.57
CA ARG A 258 -3.03 -14.54 -12.60
C ARG A 258 -3.71 -15.87 -12.29
N VAL A 259 -3.62 -16.33 -11.05
CA VAL A 259 -4.29 -17.56 -10.59
C VAL A 259 -5.80 -17.47 -10.78
N LEU A 260 -6.37 -16.27 -10.61
CA LEU A 260 -7.79 -16.01 -10.82
C LEU A 260 -8.17 -15.67 -12.26
N GLY A 261 -7.23 -15.76 -13.22
CA GLY A 261 -7.51 -15.48 -14.63
C GLY A 261 -7.82 -14.01 -14.97
N ILE A 262 -7.63 -13.07 -14.03
CA ILE A 262 -7.86 -11.62 -14.19
C ILE A 262 -6.55 -10.84 -14.36
N GLN A 263 -5.63 -11.43 -15.12
CA GLN A 263 -4.25 -10.94 -15.32
C GLN A 263 -4.15 -9.63 -16.13
N ASP A 264 -5.25 -9.18 -16.73
CA ASP A 264 -5.36 -7.91 -17.45
C ASP A 264 -5.60 -6.71 -16.51
N GLN A 265 -5.92 -6.96 -15.24
CA GLN A 265 -6.07 -5.92 -14.22
C GLN A 265 -4.71 -5.45 -13.68
N PHE A 266 -4.57 -4.13 -13.53
CA PHE A 266 -3.39 -3.52 -12.90
C PHE A 266 -3.34 -3.76 -11.39
N VAL A 267 -2.13 -3.84 -10.85
CA VAL A 267 -1.84 -3.63 -9.41
C VAL A 267 -1.04 -2.35 -9.26
N PHE A 268 -1.45 -1.49 -8.35
CA PHE A 268 -0.76 -0.22 -8.11
C PHE A 268 0.29 -0.33 -7.01
N GLY A 269 1.35 0.48 -7.10
CA GLY A 269 2.38 0.60 -6.09
C GLY A 269 2.62 2.05 -5.73
N VAL A 270 2.75 2.34 -4.44
CA VAL A 270 3.19 3.64 -3.92
C VAL A 270 4.45 3.40 -3.10
N PHE A 271 5.52 4.15 -3.38
CA PHE A 271 6.72 4.09 -2.57
C PHE A 271 7.37 5.45 -2.41
N GLN A 272 8.11 5.61 -1.33
CA GLN A 272 8.91 6.80 -1.09
C GLN A 272 10.25 6.71 -1.82
N PHE A 273 10.59 7.76 -2.57
CA PHE A 273 11.81 7.92 -3.34
C PHE A 273 12.54 9.21 -2.91
N GLU A 274 13.87 9.17 -2.82
CA GLU A 274 14.72 10.33 -2.48
C GLU A 274 14.29 11.16 -1.25
N GLU A 275 13.71 10.52 -0.22
CA GLU A 275 13.15 11.13 1.00
C GLU A 275 11.96 12.09 0.79
N ASP A 276 11.91 12.83 -0.30
CA ASP A 276 11.00 13.94 -0.54
C ASP A 276 9.85 13.62 -1.49
N PHE A 277 9.90 12.46 -2.14
CA PHE A 277 8.99 12.11 -3.21
C PHE A 277 8.23 10.83 -2.94
N LEU A 278 6.98 10.81 -3.41
CA LEU A 278 6.16 9.63 -3.54
C LEU A 278 6.02 9.30 -5.01
N GLN A 279 6.41 8.09 -5.40
CA GLN A 279 6.23 7.60 -6.74
C GLN A 279 5.08 6.58 -6.76
N VAL A 280 4.17 6.78 -7.71
CA VAL A 280 3.06 5.87 -7.98
C VAL A 280 3.34 5.14 -9.28
N VAL A 281 3.20 3.82 -9.25
CA VAL A 281 3.40 2.93 -10.40
C VAL A 281 2.23 1.97 -10.56
N ALA A 282 2.13 1.34 -11.72
CA ALA A 282 1.16 0.30 -12.03
C ALA A 282 1.87 -0.90 -12.68
N GLY A 283 1.71 -2.07 -12.07
CA GLY A 283 2.18 -3.35 -12.59
C GLY A 283 1.08 -4.08 -13.34
N ILE A 284 1.45 -4.81 -14.40
CA ILE A 284 0.56 -5.68 -15.18
C ILE A 284 1.34 -6.84 -15.78
N TRP A 285 0.67 -7.96 -16.06
CA TRP A 285 1.20 -9.03 -16.90
C TRP A 285 1.16 -8.63 -18.39
N GLN A 286 2.28 -8.77 -19.08
CA GLN A 286 2.39 -8.55 -20.51
C GLN A 286 3.25 -9.63 -21.16
N PHE A 287 2.66 -10.45 -22.04
CA PHE A 287 3.37 -11.52 -22.76
C PHE A 287 4.21 -12.43 -21.83
N ASP A 288 3.61 -12.84 -20.70
CA ASP A 288 4.23 -13.68 -19.66
C ASP A 288 5.33 -13.00 -18.81
N GLU A 289 5.51 -11.69 -18.94
CA GLU A 289 6.41 -10.88 -18.11
C GLU A 289 5.61 -9.83 -17.31
N ILE A 290 5.98 -9.58 -16.05
CA ILE A 290 5.43 -8.48 -15.26
C ILE A 290 6.19 -7.20 -15.63
N LYS A 291 5.43 -6.17 -16.03
CA LYS A 291 5.99 -4.84 -16.32
C LYS A 291 5.38 -3.79 -15.42
N ILE A 292 6.20 -2.82 -15.04
CA ILE A 292 5.81 -1.73 -14.14
C ILE A 292 5.94 -0.41 -14.89
N TYR A 293 4.87 0.38 -14.88
CA TYR A 293 4.79 1.67 -15.54
C TYR A 293 4.61 2.78 -14.51
N LYS A 294 5.29 3.90 -14.72
CA LYS A 294 5.13 5.07 -13.87
C LYS A 294 3.77 5.73 -14.11
N VAL A 295 3.03 5.92 -13.02
CA VAL A 295 1.79 6.70 -13.01
C VAL A 295 2.12 8.16 -12.72
N GLY A 296 2.93 8.44 -11.68
CA GLY A 296 3.33 9.80 -11.36
C GLY A 296 4.39 9.88 -10.27
N ASN A 297 4.95 11.08 -10.09
CA ASN A 297 5.91 11.41 -9.05
C ASN A 297 5.46 12.68 -8.33
N TYR A 298 5.41 12.65 -7.01
CA TYR A 298 4.75 13.67 -6.20
C TYR A 298 5.63 14.13 -5.05
N SER A 299 5.81 15.44 -4.89
CA SER A 299 6.62 15.99 -3.82
C SER A 299 5.82 16.15 -2.53
N LEU A 300 6.37 15.65 -1.43
CA LEU A 300 5.85 15.86 -0.07
C LEU A 300 5.98 17.32 0.40
N ARG A 301 6.82 18.13 -0.29
CA ARG A 301 7.07 19.54 0.03
C ARG A 301 6.14 20.51 -0.69
N ASP A 302 5.38 20.04 -1.67
CA ASP A 302 4.51 20.87 -2.48
C ASP A 302 3.05 20.44 -2.32
N SER A 303 2.23 21.34 -1.78
CA SER A 303 0.81 21.08 -1.56
C SER A 303 0.06 20.85 -2.86
N PHE A 304 0.50 21.44 -3.98
CA PHE A 304 -0.11 21.16 -5.28
C PHE A 304 0.19 19.71 -5.70
N SER A 305 1.47 19.34 -5.76
CA SER A 305 1.91 17.98 -6.10
C SER A 305 1.29 16.90 -5.20
N LEU A 306 1.25 17.12 -3.88
CA LEU A 306 0.65 16.14 -2.95
C LEU A 306 -0.89 16.09 -3.04
N SER A 307 -1.55 17.15 -3.52
CA SER A 307 -2.97 17.08 -3.86
C SER A 307 -3.20 16.25 -5.12
N GLN A 308 -2.32 16.32 -6.13
CA GLN A 308 -2.39 15.45 -7.30
C GLN A 308 -2.21 13.98 -6.93
N PHE A 309 -1.30 13.69 -6.00
CA PHE A 309 -1.14 12.35 -5.43
C PHE A 309 -2.46 11.81 -4.87
N TYR A 310 -3.15 12.61 -4.03
CA TYR A 310 -4.45 12.21 -3.48
C TYR A 310 -5.49 11.93 -4.59
N LEU A 311 -5.56 12.77 -5.63
CA LEU A 311 -6.47 12.54 -6.75
C LEU A 311 -6.16 11.24 -7.51
N VAL A 312 -4.87 10.86 -7.63
CA VAL A 312 -4.49 9.54 -8.14
C VAL A 312 -4.94 8.42 -7.22
N LEU A 313 -4.74 8.54 -5.90
CA LEU A 313 -5.23 7.54 -4.94
C LEU A 313 -6.75 7.36 -5.03
N ARG A 314 -7.51 8.45 -5.14
CA ARG A 314 -8.96 8.42 -5.37
C ARG A 314 -9.31 7.65 -6.64
N GLY A 315 -8.63 7.94 -7.74
CA GLY A 315 -8.85 7.22 -9.00
C GLY A 315 -8.50 5.73 -8.91
N ILE A 316 -7.42 5.37 -8.19
CA ILE A 316 -7.03 3.98 -7.93
C ILE A 316 -8.14 3.27 -7.14
N LYS A 317 -8.69 3.92 -6.11
CA LYS A 317 -9.83 3.38 -5.32
C LYS A 317 -11.07 3.18 -6.18
N GLN A 318 -11.40 4.14 -7.04
CA GLN A 318 -12.52 4.01 -8.00
C GLN A 318 -12.31 2.83 -8.94
N LEU A 319 -11.09 2.64 -9.43
CA LEU A 319 -10.76 1.50 -10.27
C LEU A 319 -10.82 0.17 -9.50
N ALA A 320 -10.57 0.17 -8.19
CA ALA A 320 -10.73 -1.00 -7.34
C ALA A 320 -12.19 -1.48 -7.32
N SER A 321 -13.16 -0.57 -7.17
CA SER A 321 -14.57 -0.92 -7.27
C SER A 321 -14.94 -1.47 -8.64
N VAL A 322 -14.47 -0.86 -9.72
CA VAL A 322 -14.70 -1.40 -11.07
C VAL A 322 -14.15 -2.82 -11.21
N TYR A 323 -12.96 -3.09 -10.65
CA TYR A 323 -12.40 -4.44 -10.66
C TYR A 323 -13.14 -5.42 -9.79
N LEU A 324 -13.70 -4.97 -8.66
CA LEU A 324 -14.56 -5.78 -7.82
C LEU A 324 -15.84 -6.15 -8.57
N ASP A 325 -16.51 -5.18 -9.20
CA ASP A 325 -17.72 -5.42 -10.00
C ASP A 325 -17.43 -6.44 -11.12
N GLN A 326 -16.30 -6.27 -11.84
CA GLN A 326 -15.87 -7.22 -12.87
C GLN A 326 -15.61 -8.63 -12.33
N LEU A 327 -15.05 -8.74 -11.12
CA LEU A 327 -14.81 -10.02 -10.47
C LEU A 327 -16.13 -10.70 -10.10
N MET A 328 -17.07 -9.95 -9.52
CA MET A 328 -18.41 -10.44 -9.17
C MET A 328 -19.19 -10.85 -10.43
N ASP A 329 -19.12 -10.07 -11.50
CA ASP A 329 -19.72 -10.41 -12.80
C ASP A 329 -19.10 -11.70 -13.40
N SER A 330 -17.85 -12.00 -13.05
CA SER A 330 -17.10 -13.16 -13.53
C SER A 330 -17.15 -14.35 -12.57
N GLU A 331 -17.89 -14.27 -11.46
CA GLU A 331 -17.87 -15.24 -10.36
C GLU A 331 -18.05 -16.68 -10.86
N LYS A 332 -19.11 -16.94 -11.65
CA LYS A 332 -19.39 -18.29 -12.18
C LYS A 332 -18.29 -18.82 -13.09
N ALA A 333 -17.71 -17.95 -13.92
CA ALA A 333 -16.62 -18.31 -14.82
C ALA A 333 -15.34 -18.62 -14.03
N LEU A 334 -15.07 -17.83 -12.99
CA LEU A 334 -13.95 -18.04 -12.08
C LEU A 334 -14.08 -19.36 -11.32
N LEU A 335 -15.26 -19.66 -10.78
CA LEU A 335 -15.54 -20.93 -10.10
C LEU A 335 -15.33 -22.11 -11.03
N THR A 336 -15.88 -22.05 -12.24
CA THR A 336 -15.67 -23.09 -13.26
C THR A 336 -14.18 -23.23 -13.60
N ALA A 337 -13.44 -22.12 -13.72
CA ALA A 337 -12.02 -22.14 -14.03
C ALA A 337 -11.20 -22.79 -12.91
N ILE A 338 -11.51 -22.51 -11.65
CA ILE A 338 -10.84 -23.09 -10.48
C ILE A 338 -11.14 -24.58 -10.35
N GLU A 339 -12.39 -25.00 -10.60
CA GLU A 339 -12.80 -26.42 -10.55
C GLU A 339 -12.14 -27.25 -11.66
N THR A 340 -11.99 -26.66 -12.84
CA THR A 340 -11.44 -27.33 -14.03
C THR A 340 -9.92 -27.28 -14.11
N ASN A 341 -9.32 -26.18 -13.67
CA ASN A 341 -7.88 -25.97 -13.65
C ASN A 341 -7.48 -25.53 -12.25
N LEU A 342 -7.21 -26.52 -11.39
CA LEU A 342 -6.65 -26.26 -10.07
C LEU A 342 -5.44 -25.33 -10.21
N PRO A 343 -5.38 -24.24 -9.44
CA PRO A 343 -4.23 -23.36 -9.42
C PRO A 343 -2.96 -24.20 -9.28
N ALA A 344 -1.99 -24.00 -10.17
CA ALA A 344 -0.67 -24.56 -9.95
C ALA A 344 -0.17 -24.06 -8.58
N ASN A 345 0.60 -24.89 -7.88
CA ASN A 345 1.25 -24.47 -6.64
C ASN A 345 2.39 -23.49 -6.97
N GLU A 346 2.01 -22.27 -7.37
CA GLU A 346 2.91 -21.20 -7.79
C GLU A 346 3.46 -20.42 -6.58
N TRP A 347 3.11 -20.81 -5.35
CA TRP A 347 3.49 -20.12 -4.12
C TRP A 347 4.63 -20.84 -3.40
N ALA A 348 5.57 -20.06 -2.85
CA ALA A 348 6.63 -20.63 -2.03
C ALA A 348 6.03 -21.37 -0.81
N PRO A 349 6.55 -22.55 -0.44
CA PRO A 349 6.06 -23.28 0.73
C PRO A 349 6.24 -22.41 1.98
N VAL A 350 5.21 -22.40 2.82
CA VAL A 350 5.25 -21.68 4.10
C VAL A 350 6.14 -22.47 5.05
N GLU A 351 7.42 -22.11 5.18
CA GLU A 351 8.31 -22.67 6.20
C GLU A 351 7.72 -22.36 7.58
N ARG A 352 7.14 -23.35 8.27
CA ARG A 352 6.82 -23.18 9.69
C ARG A 352 6.97 -24.47 10.48
N GLY A 353 7.44 -24.31 11.72
CA GLY A 353 7.06 -25.14 12.87
C GLY A 353 5.54 -25.17 13.18
N LEU A 354 4.70 -24.71 12.25
CA LEU A 354 3.25 -25.00 12.13
C LEU A 354 2.96 -26.16 11.17
N SER A 355 4.00 -26.79 10.62
CA SER A 355 3.91 -28.05 9.86
C SER A 355 3.11 -29.12 10.61
N LEU A 356 3.08 -29.13 11.95
CA LEU A 356 2.23 -30.06 12.71
C LEU A 356 0.72 -29.74 12.68
N LYS A 357 0.32 -28.48 12.49
CA LYS A 357 -1.10 -28.09 12.34
C LYS A 357 -1.55 -28.15 10.88
N LEU A 358 -0.66 -27.88 9.92
CA LEU A 358 -0.94 -27.99 8.49
C LEU A 358 -0.82 -29.43 7.96
N ALA A 359 0.00 -30.30 8.56
CA ALA A 359 -0.05 -31.74 8.28
C ALA A 359 -1.37 -32.38 8.75
N ALA A 360 -2.10 -31.74 9.66
CA ALA A 360 -3.48 -32.09 9.98
C ALA A 360 -4.51 -31.50 9.00
N LEU A 361 -4.10 -30.55 8.14
CA LEU A 361 -4.90 -29.95 7.05
C LEU A 361 -4.56 -30.55 5.67
N GLU A 362 -3.47 -31.32 5.54
CA GLU A 362 -3.18 -32.14 4.34
C GLU A 362 -4.21 -33.26 4.13
N GLU A 363 -5.11 -33.49 5.09
CA GLU A 363 -6.30 -34.35 4.95
C GLU A 363 -7.51 -33.65 4.32
N TRP A 364 -7.45 -32.36 3.98
CA TRP A 364 -8.57 -31.69 3.34
C TRP A 364 -8.78 -32.22 1.92
N ASP A 365 -9.91 -32.88 1.73
CA ASP A 365 -10.35 -33.40 0.44
C ASP A 365 -10.47 -32.24 -0.58
N ARG A 366 -10.32 -32.57 -1.86
CA ARG A 366 -10.47 -31.65 -2.99
C ARG A 366 -11.75 -30.80 -2.85
N ASP A 367 -12.82 -31.45 -2.43
CA ASP A 367 -14.13 -30.82 -2.31
C ASP A 367 -14.18 -29.84 -1.13
N GLU A 368 -13.45 -30.08 -0.04
CA GLU A 368 -13.42 -29.16 1.12
C GLU A 368 -12.69 -27.85 0.80
N ARG A 369 -11.61 -27.91 0.01
CA ARG A 369 -10.88 -26.70 -0.41
C ARG A 369 -11.68 -25.85 -1.39
N VAL A 370 -12.37 -26.50 -2.32
CA VAL A 370 -13.25 -25.82 -3.29
C VAL A 370 -14.47 -25.26 -2.56
N ASN A 371 -15.06 -26.00 -1.62
CA ASN A 371 -16.20 -25.54 -0.83
C ASN A 371 -15.85 -24.37 0.09
N ALA A 372 -14.71 -24.38 0.79
CA ALA A 372 -14.30 -23.25 1.61
C ALA A 372 -14.07 -21.98 0.78
N PHE A 373 -13.50 -22.11 -0.43
CA PHE A 373 -13.38 -21.00 -1.37
C PHE A 373 -14.74 -20.53 -1.90
N LEU A 374 -15.65 -21.45 -2.21
CA LEU A 374 -17.02 -21.16 -2.67
C LEU A 374 -17.87 -20.49 -1.60
N GLU A 375 -17.79 -20.94 -0.36
CA GLU A 375 -18.47 -20.34 0.79
C GLU A 375 -17.99 -18.91 1.03
N GLY A 376 -16.69 -18.68 0.87
CA GLY A 376 -16.08 -17.35 0.88
C GLY A 376 -16.52 -16.37 -0.20
N MET A 377 -16.97 -16.88 -1.35
CA MET A 377 -17.47 -16.05 -2.46
C MET A 377 -18.98 -15.78 -2.35
N ARG A 378 -19.74 -16.57 -1.59
CA ARG A 378 -21.18 -16.39 -1.40
C ARG A 378 -21.43 -15.22 -0.45
N PHE A 379 -21.43 -14.01 -0.99
CA PHE A 379 -22.02 -12.88 -0.29
C PHE A 379 -23.49 -13.16 -0.01
N GLU A 380 -23.89 -13.10 1.26
CA GLU A 380 -25.30 -12.94 1.60
C GLU A 380 -25.78 -11.67 0.90
N SER A 381 -26.62 -11.84 -0.13
CA SER A 381 -27.44 -10.76 -0.68
C SER A 381 -28.12 -10.08 0.50
N CYS A 382 -27.63 -8.89 0.88
CA CYS A 382 -28.37 -8.01 1.74
C CYS A 382 -29.60 -7.56 0.93
N ASP A 383 -30.63 -8.40 0.94
CA ASP A 383 -31.98 -8.00 0.57
C ASP A 383 -32.34 -6.82 1.48
N GLN A 384 -32.26 -5.62 0.90
CA GLN A 384 -32.68 -4.39 1.54
C GLN A 384 -34.16 -4.54 1.94
N LYS A 385 -34.40 -4.57 3.25
CA LYS A 385 -35.70 -4.28 3.85
C LYS A 385 -35.82 -2.81 4.20
#